data_AF-A0A2C6BLT0-F1
#
_entry.id   AF-A0A2C6BLT0-F1
#
_cell.length_a   1.000
_cell.length_b   1.000
_cell.length_c   1.000
_cell.angle_alpha   90.00
_cell.angle_beta   90.00
_cell.angle_gamma   90.00
#
_symmetry.space_group_name_H-M   'P 1'
#
loop_
_entity.id
_entity.type
_entity.pdbx_description
1 polymer ?
#
loop_
_entity_poly.entity_id
_entity_poly.type
_entity_poly.pdbx_seq_one_letter_code
_entity_poly.pdbx_strand_id
1 'polypeptide(L)'
;MEQTVELNESKKISNIIAARKTISSLLQGDITFKLISLAKDIDGLDFQHVNYVTEKIIEKIDKKDLENVIFKVVDVENVKVKEPEKLYNFLDKFITKELVEEILFTYNKKDYMLNKIEEGHKVIFNECI
;
A
#
# COMPACT_ATOMS: atom_id res chain seq x y z
N MET A 1 14.82 -34.07 -14.04
CA MET A 1 14.77 -33.57 -12.64
C MET A 1 14.99 -32.07 -12.58
N GLU A 2 16.00 -31.51 -13.26
CA GLU A 2 16.23 -30.05 -13.32
C GLU A 2 15.03 -29.25 -13.85
N GLN A 3 14.41 -29.66 -14.97
CA GLN A 3 13.23 -28.98 -15.51
C GLN A 3 12.05 -28.93 -14.51
N THR A 4 11.86 -29.96 -13.70
CA THR A 4 10.78 -30.02 -12.70
C THR A 4 11.06 -29.10 -11.51
N VAL A 5 12.33 -28.84 -11.21
CA VAL A 5 12.76 -27.88 -10.17
C VAL A 5 12.57 -26.45 -10.68
N GLU A 6 13.03 -26.14 -11.90
CA GLU A 6 12.85 -24.82 -12.52
C GLU A 6 11.37 -24.42 -12.69
N LEU A 7 10.51 -25.36 -13.09
CA LEU A 7 9.06 -25.12 -13.19
C LEU A 7 8.42 -24.81 -11.83
N ASN A 8 8.88 -25.46 -10.76
CA ASN A 8 8.40 -25.23 -9.41
C ASN A 8 8.90 -23.89 -8.84
N GLU A 9 10.12 -23.48 -9.14
CA GLU A 9 10.65 -22.16 -8.77
C GLU A 9 9.94 -21.03 -9.50
N SER A 10 9.71 -21.18 -10.81
CA SER A 10 8.95 -20.21 -11.61
C SER A 10 7.52 -20.02 -11.07
N LYS A 11 6.84 -21.11 -10.71
CA LYS A 11 5.50 -21.05 -10.11
C LYS A 11 5.49 -20.35 -8.76
N LYS A 12 6.49 -20.59 -7.91
CA LYS A 12 6.65 -19.89 -6.62
C LYS A 12 6.84 -18.38 -6.82
N ILE A 13 7.70 -17.97 -7.75
CA ILE A 13 7.93 -16.55 -8.08
C ILE A 13 6.65 -15.91 -8.60
N SER A 14 5.91 -16.58 -9.48
CA SER A 14 4.63 -16.10 -10.00
C SER A 14 3.61 -15.87 -8.87
N ASN A 15 3.48 -16.82 -7.95
CA ASN A 15 2.57 -16.70 -6.81
C ASN A 15 2.98 -15.55 -5.87
N ILE A 16 4.28 -15.34 -5.63
CA ILE A 16 4.78 -14.20 -4.83
C ILE A 16 4.42 -12.87 -5.49
N ILE A 17 4.62 -12.74 -6.80
CA ILE A 17 4.28 -11.53 -7.55
C ILE A 17 2.77 -11.27 -7.49
N ALA A 18 1.97 -12.31 -7.67
CA ALA A 18 0.51 -12.21 -7.62
C ALA A 18 0.03 -11.82 -6.22
N ALA A 19 0.55 -12.46 -5.17
CA ALA A 19 0.24 -12.13 -3.78
C ALA A 19 0.61 -10.68 -3.45
N ARG A 20 1.78 -10.21 -3.89
CA ARG A 20 2.20 -8.81 -3.71
C ARG A 20 1.22 -7.84 -4.37
N LYS A 21 0.76 -8.13 -5.59
CA LYS A 21 -0.26 -7.33 -6.26
C LYS A 21 -1.58 -7.32 -5.49
N THR A 22 -2.03 -8.49 -5.03
CA THR A 22 -3.25 -8.61 -4.21
C THR A 22 -3.15 -7.79 -2.93
N ILE A 23 -2.04 -7.89 -2.19
CA ILE A 23 -1.79 -7.11 -0.97
C ILE A 23 -1.82 -5.61 -1.27
N SER A 24 -1.13 -5.17 -2.32
CA SER A 24 -1.08 -3.75 -2.71
C SER A 24 -2.47 -3.21 -3.05
N SER A 25 -3.27 -3.96 -3.82
CA SER A 25 -4.62 -3.55 -4.19
C SER A 25 -5.56 -3.49 -2.98
N LEU A 26 -5.46 -4.44 -2.05
CA LEU A 26 -6.25 -4.42 -0.81
C LEU A 26 -5.92 -3.21 0.05
N LEU A 27 -4.62 -2.97 0.31
CA LEU A 27 -4.17 -1.81 1.09
C LEU A 27 -4.65 -0.50 0.48
N GLN A 28 -4.45 -0.32 -0.83
CA GLN A 28 -4.85 0.89 -1.51
C GLN A 28 -6.38 1.08 -1.45
N GLY A 29 -7.15 0.01 -1.66
CA GLY A 29 -8.61 0.05 -1.60
C GLY A 29 -9.14 0.45 -0.23
N ASP A 30 -8.68 -0.22 0.83
CA ASP A 30 -9.15 0.00 2.20
C ASP A 30 -8.74 1.39 2.72
N ILE A 31 -7.50 1.82 2.45
CA ILE A 31 -7.03 3.17 2.81
C ILE A 31 -7.86 4.22 2.06
N THR A 32 -8.05 4.07 0.75
CA THR A 32 -8.81 5.03 -0.06
C THR A 32 -10.25 5.14 0.43
N PHE A 33 -10.89 4.00 0.75
CA PHE A 33 -12.25 4.00 1.29
C PHE A 33 -12.34 4.76 2.62
N LYS A 34 -11.37 4.54 3.52
CA LYS A 34 -11.29 5.26 4.80
C LYS A 34 -11.03 6.77 4.62
N LEU A 35 -10.20 7.16 3.66
CA LEU A 35 -9.97 8.58 3.34
C LEU A 35 -11.23 9.24 2.79
N ILE A 36 -11.97 8.56 1.91
CA ILE A 36 -13.25 9.07 1.38
C ILE A 36 -14.27 9.26 2.50
N SER A 37 -14.32 8.34 3.48
CA SER A 37 -15.25 8.48 4.60
C SER A 37 -14.89 9.65 5.52
N LEU A 38 -13.59 9.93 5.71
CA LEU A 38 -13.09 11.06 6.51
C LEU A 38 -13.15 12.42 5.77
N ALA A 39 -13.21 12.44 4.44
CA ALA A 39 -13.15 13.69 3.65
C ALA A 39 -14.25 14.70 3.97
N LYS A 40 -15.39 14.25 4.50
CA LYS A 40 -16.47 15.16 4.93
C LYS A 40 -16.12 15.96 6.19
N ASP A 41 -15.19 15.45 6.98
CA ASP A 41 -14.86 15.97 8.31
C ASP A 41 -13.46 16.62 8.36
N ILE A 42 -12.73 16.66 7.24
CA ILE A 42 -11.37 17.19 7.15
C ILE A 42 -11.29 18.26 6.07
N ASP A 43 -11.13 19.51 6.50
CA ASP A 43 -10.95 20.63 5.59
C ASP A 43 -9.68 20.47 4.76
N GLY A 44 -9.80 20.61 3.44
CA GLY A 44 -8.68 20.49 2.51
C GLY A 44 -8.33 19.05 2.11
N LEU A 45 -8.98 18.02 2.65
CA LEU A 45 -8.89 16.68 2.08
C LEU A 45 -9.77 16.60 0.82
N ASP A 46 -9.15 16.38 -0.33
CA ASP A 46 -9.84 16.22 -1.60
C ASP A 46 -9.28 15.01 -2.38
N PHE A 47 -9.91 14.67 -3.51
CA PHE A 47 -9.49 13.56 -4.36
C PHE A 47 -8.04 13.68 -4.87
N GLN A 48 -7.52 14.90 -5.00
CA GLN A 48 -6.15 15.13 -5.49
C GLN A 48 -5.11 14.73 -4.45
N HIS A 49 -5.47 14.76 -3.16
CA HIS A 49 -4.60 14.40 -2.04
C HIS A 49 -4.59 12.91 -1.72
N VAL A 50 -5.59 12.14 -2.16
CA VAL A 50 -5.78 10.71 -1.79
C VAL A 50 -4.52 9.87 -2.01
N ASN A 51 -3.85 10.01 -3.15
CA ASN A 51 -2.64 9.22 -3.44
C ASN A 51 -1.49 9.57 -2.48
N TYR A 52 -1.24 10.87 -2.29
CA TYR A 52 -0.21 11.33 -1.36
C TYR A 52 -0.47 10.85 0.07
N VAL A 53 -1.70 11.02 0.54
CA VAL A 53 -2.08 10.63 1.90
C VAL A 53 -2.00 9.11 2.06
N THR A 54 -2.41 8.33 1.05
CA THR A 54 -2.29 6.87 1.06
C THR A 54 -0.83 6.42 1.22
N GLU A 55 0.08 7.01 0.45
CA GLU A 55 1.52 6.70 0.57
C GLU A 55 2.05 7.04 1.96
N LYS A 56 1.72 8.22 2.50
CA LYS A 56 2.16 8.65 3.83
C LYS A 56 1.57 7.83 4.98
N ILE A 57 0.34 7.35 4.83
CA ILE A 57 -0.23 6.36 5.76
C ILE A 57 0.60 5.08 5.75
N ILE A 58 0.90 4.53 4.57
CA ILE A 58 1.68 3.29 4.46
C ILE A 58 3.09 3.45 5.06
N GLU A 59 3.75 4.60 4.85
CA GLU A 59 5.06 4.90 5.43
C GLU A 59 5.05 4.94 6.97
N LYS A 60 3.92 5.34 7.57
CA LYS A 60 3.77 5.46 9.04
C LYS A 60 3.33 4.17 9.73
N ILE A 61 2.84 3.17 8.99
CA ILE A 61 2.47 1.87 9.57
C ILE A 61 3.74 1.08 9.92
N ASP A 62 3.80 0.51 11.13
CA ASP A 62 4.89 -0.41 11.49
C ASP A 62 4.88 -1.64 10.59
N LYS A 63 6.06 -1.96 10.02
CA LYS A 63 6.19 -3.04 9.03
C LYS A 63 5.81 -4.40 9.62
N LYS A 64 6.16 -4.68 10.87
CA LYS A 64 5.88 -5.97 11.50
C LYS A 64 4.40 -6.10 11.80
N ASP A 65 3.76 -5.03 12.25
CA ASP A 65 2.31 -5.02 12.49
C ASP A 65 1.54 -5.25 11.18
N LEU A 66 1.94 -4.57 10.11
CA LEU A 66 1.36 -4.78 8.79
C LEU A 66 1.55 -6.21 8.31
N GLU A 67 2.77 -6.74 8.39
CA GLU A 67 3.11 -8.11 8.00
C GLU A 67 2.26 -9.14 8.77
N ASN A 68 2.11 -8.96 10.09
CA ASN A 68 1.30 -9.82 10.96
C ASN A 68 -0.19 -9.84 10.57
N VAL A 69 -0.72 -8.72 10.07
CA VAL A 69 -2.10 -8.63 9.58
C VAL A 69 -2.21 -9.26 8.19
N ILE A 70 -1.27 -8.95 7.28
CA ILE A 70 -1.28 -9.45 5.92
C ILE A 70 -1.22 -10.98 5.85
N PHE A 71 -0.42 -11.65 6.69
CA PHE A 71 -0.38 -13.12 6.72
C PHE A 71 -1.69 -13.79 7.16
N LYS A 72 -2.56 -13.05 7.86
CA LYS A 72 -3.90 -13.53 8.20
C LYS A 72 -4.88 -13.30 7.05
N VAL A 73 -4.68 -12.23 6.29
CA VAL A 73 -5.58 -11.79 5.21
C VAL A 73 -5.32 -12.53 3.90
N VAL A 74 -4.05 -12.78 3.55
CA VAL A 74 -3.63 -13.33 2.27
C VAL A 74 -2.88 -14.65 2.46
N ASP A 75 -3.41 -15.71 1.88
CA ASP A 75 -2.69 -16.94 1.64
C ASP A 75 -1.74 -16.76 0.45
N VAL A 76 -0.46 -16.57 0.74
CA VAL A 76 0.58 -16.30 -0.28
C VAL A 76 0.82 -17.52 -1.17
N GLU A 77 0.70 -18.74 -0.64
CA GLU A 77 0.94 -19.96 -1.39
C GLU A 77 -0.14 -20.18 -2.46
N ASN A 78 -1.39 -19.88 -2.10
CA ASN A 78 -2.55 -20.08 -2.98
C ASN A 78 -3.09 -18.78 -3.61
N VAL A 79 -2.47 -17.63 -3.32
CA VAL A 79 -2.87 -16.30 -3.78
C VAL A 79 -4.36 -16.02 -3.51
N LYS A 80 -4.81 -16.37 -2.29
CA LYS A 80 -6.22 -16.27 -1.92
C LYS A 80 -6.42 -15.33 -0.74
N VAL A 81 -7.35 -14.41 -0.87
CA VAL A 81 -7.83 -13.55 0.22
C VAL A 81 -8.80 -14.37 1.09
N LYS A 82 -8.58 -14.39 2.40
CA LYS A 82 -9.37 -15.19 3.36
C LYS A 82 -10.17 -14.33 4.33
N GLU A 83 -9.52 -13.35 4.96
CA GLU A 83 -10.10 -12.53 6.04
C GLU A 83 -9.85 -11.03 5.78
N PRO A 84 -10.39 -10.45 4.68
CA PRO A 84 -10.11 -9.07 4.28
C PRO A 84 -10.53 -8.05 5.34
N GLU A 85 -11.57 -8.35 6.13
CA GLU A 85 -12.05 -7.50 7.20
C GLU A 85 -11.00 -7.24 8.29
N LYS A 86 -10.03 -8.13 8.48
CA LYS A 86 -8.94 -7.91 9.43
C LYS A 86 -8.03 -6.76 9.00
N LEU A 87 -7.79 -6.62 7.69
CA LEU A 87 -7.03 -5.50 7.16
C LEU A 87 -7.81 -4.20 7.32
N TYR A 88 -9.09 -4.21 6.92
CA TYR A 88 -9.96 -3.05 7.08
C TYR A 88 -10.02 -2.58 8.55
N ASN A 89 -10.28 -3.49 9.50
CA ASN A 89 -10.37 -3.14 10.92
C ASN A 89 -9.04 -2.65 11.50
N PHE A 90 -7.91 -3.14 11.00
CA PHE A 90 -6.59 -2.64 11.38
C PHE A 90 -6.39 -1.21 10.89
N LEU A 91 -6.65 -0.96 9.59
CA LEU A 91 -6.52 0.34 8.97
C LEU A 91 -7.52 1.36 9.52
N ASP A 92 -8.75 0.97 9.79
CA ASP A 92 -9.79 1.85 10.33
C ASP A 92 -9.42 2.42 11.70
N LYS A 93 -8.77 1.61 12.54
CA LYS A 93 -8.23 2.03 13.84
C LYS A 93 -6.97 2.89 13.72
N PHE A 94 -6.14 2.61 12.73
CA PHE A 94 -4.87 3.32 12.52
C PHE A 94 -5.08 4.70 11.89
N ILE A 95 -5.97 4.79 10.90
CA ILE A 95 -6.21 6.01 10.11
C ILE A 95 -7.23 6.88 10.82
N THR A 96 -6.74 7.75 11.70
CA THR A 96 -7.57 8.73 12.41
C THR A 96 -7.64 10.05 11.65
N LYS A 97 -8.58 10.91 12.05
CA LYS A 97 -8.71 12.26 11.52
C LYS A 97 -7.42 13.07 11.73
N GLU A 98 -6.88 13.02 12.94
CA GLU A 98 -5.70 13.77 13.37
C GLU A 98 -4.46 13.37 12.56
N LEU A 99 -4.29 12.07 12.28
CA LEU A 99 -3.22 11.57 11.44
C LEU A 99 -3.29 12.16 10.03
N VAL A 100 -4.49 12.20 9.45
CA VAL A 100 -4.69 12.70 8.09
C VAL A 100 -4.47 14.22 8.02
N GLU A 101 -4.93 14.97 9.03
CA GLU A 101 -4.65 16.40 9.15
C GLU A 101 -3.15 16.70 9.29
N GLU A 102 -2.41 15.92 10.09
CA GLU A 102 -0.95 16.02 10.22
C GLU A 102 -0.27 15.82 8.85
N ILE A 103 -0.68 14.80 8.10
CA ILE A 103 -0.13 14.52 6.77
C ILE A 103 -0.42 15.69 5.82
N LEU A 104 -1.65 16.19 5.78
CA LEU A 104 -2.05 17.29 4.91
C LEU A 104 -1.31 18.59 5.23
N PHE A 105 -1.01 18.85 6.51
CA PHE A 105 -0.25 20.03 6.91
C PHE A 105 1.15 20.08 6.26
N THR A 106 1.74 18.92 5.98
CA THR A 106 3.05 18.80 5.31
C THR A 106 2.96 18.72 3.79
N TYR A 107 1.75 18.76 3.21
CA TYR A 107 1.58 18.60 1.78
C TYR A 107 2.03 19.83 0.99
N ASN A 108 3.10 19.64 0.21
CA ASN A 108 3.47 20.56 -0.87
C ASN A 108 3.31 19.86 -2.22
N LYS A 109 2.31 20.27 -3.00
CA LYS A 109 1.98 19.71 -4.32
C LYS A 109 3.17 19.74 -5.28
N LYS A 110 3.96 20.82 -5.30
CA LYS A 110 5.08 20.97 -6.22
C LYS A 110 6.18 19.96 -5.90
N ASP A 111 6.54 19.85 -4.63
CA ASP A 111 7.59 18.93 -4.17
C ASP A 111 7.16 17.47 -4.35
N TYR A 112 5.88 17.16 -4.07
CA TYR A 112 5.36 15.82 -4.31
C TYR A 112 5.46 15.40 -5.78
N MET A 113 5.04 16.27 -6.71
CA MET A 113 5.13 15.96 -8.15
C MET A 113 6.57 15.82 -8.63
N LEU A 114 7.49 16.67 -8.14
CA LEU A 114 8.91 16.57 -8.45
C LEU A 114 9.52 15.25 -7.95
N ASN A 115 9.24 14.88 -6.70
CA ASN A 115 9.70 13.61 -6.13
C ASN A 115 9.21 12.41 -6.94
N LYS A 116 7.97 12.43 -7.45
CA LYS A 116 7.44 11.34 -8.30
C LYS A 116 8.11 11.26 -9.66
N ILE A 117 8.47 12.39 -10.26
CA ILE A 117 9.23 12.41 -11.51
C ILE A 117 10.63 11.83 -11.27
N GLU A 118 11.29 12.22 -10.18
CA GLU A 118 12.62 11.71 -9.81
C GLU A 118 12.60 10.21 -9.48
N GLU A 119 11.63 9.73 -8.70
CA GLU A 119 11.42 8.30 -8.42
C GLU A 119 11.23 7.51 -9.72
N GLY A 120 10.36 7.99 -10.61
CA GLY A 120 10.13 7.38 -11.92
C GLY A 120 11.39 7.33 -12.78
N HIS A 121 12.16 8.43 -12.81
CA HIS A 121 13.44 8.49 -13.51
C HIS A 121 14.45 7.45 -12.98
N LYS A 122 14.64 7.36 -11.65
CA LYS A 122 15.56 6.38 -11.04
C LYS A 122 15.20 4.94 -11.39
N VAL A 123 13.91 4.61 -11.39
CA VAL A 123 13.42 3.28 -11.75
C VAL A 123 13.68 2.96 -13.23
N ILE A 124 13.47 3.92 -14.14
CA ILE A 124 13.65 3.71 -15.59
C ILE A 124 15.12 3.59 -15.96
N PHE A 125 15.97 4.43 -15.36
CA PHE A 125 17.38 4.52 -15.74
C PHE A 125 18.31 3.68 -14.86
N ASN A 126 17.75 2.91 -13.91
CA ASN A 126 18.47 1.96 -13.06
C ASN A 126 19.67 2.61 -12.34
N GLU A 127 19.56 3.90 -12.01
CA GLU A 127 20.51 4.62 -11.17
C GLU A 127 20.31 4.21 -9.70
N CYS A 128 20.47 2.92 -9.43
CA CYS A 128 20.61 2.39 -8.08
C CYS A 128 22.10 2.34 -7.76
N ILE A 129 22.52 3.18 -6.80
CA ILE A 129 23.84 3.16 -6.14
C ILE A 129 24.13 1.78 -5.57
#